data_AF-A0A3S1WUR1-F1
#
_entry.id   AF-A0A3S1WUR1-F1
#
_cell.length_a   1.000
_cell.length_b   1.000
_cell.length_c   1.000
_cell.angle_alpha   90.00
_cell.angle_beta   90.00
_cell.angle_gamma   90.00
#
_symmetry.space_group_name_H-M   'P 1'
#
loop_
_entity.id
_entity.type
_entity.pdbx_description
1 polymer ?
#
loop_
_entity_poly.entity_id
_entity_poly.type
_entity_poly.pdbx_seq_one_letter_code
_entity_poly.pdbx_strand_id
1 'polypeptide(L)'
;GYTNWYQRYVSMASPNQFLFGDDGKPMINSEQGIAATNEYVASLAHHSPDAISWGWPEQYGNFAKGGAAMTCAFSNLPKFLDNAGNKDSAVTGKIGSMLPPGREIDGKLISRSVLWFSLTGMVSSQSKNQEVAYLLLQWLGSARIYAWMSANPGGYLDPFRLSDFSDPLVRQTYHAYHMDVVRETVARTVPTINYPGATAFHNALDENLMAALTKAKTSEQAMADTEAEWKKIVRRTGEDKLLEAIKTNKEAWPTVLDPIV
;
A
#
# COMPACT_ATOMS: atom_id res chain seq x y z
N GLY A 1 -8.84 5.11 3.87
CA GLY A 1 -8.93 3.64 3.75
C GLY A 1 -7.82 2.96 4.53
N TYR A 2 -7.97 1.66 4.79
CA TYR A 2 -7.05 0.87 5.63
C TYR A 2 -5.58 0.89 5.18
N THR A 3 -5.24 1.17 3.92
CA THR A 3 -3.85 1.27 3.45
C THR A 3 -3.04 2.34 4.20
N ASN A 4 -3.64 3.50 4.48
CA ASN A 4 -3.02 4.56 5.26
C ASN A 4 -2.88 4.17 6.74
N TRP A 5 -3.84 3.40 7.28
CA TRP A 5 -3.75 2.85 8.62
C TRP A 5 -2.61 1.82 8.72
N TYR A 6 -2.45 0.97 7.71
CA TYR A 6 -1.39 -0.04 7.64
C TYR A 6 0.01 0.58 7.78
N GLN A 7 0.32 1.63 7.01
CA GLN A 7 1.63 2.31 7.06
C GLN A 7 1.94 2.85 8.46
N ARG A 8 0.92 3.37 9.15
CA ARG A 8 1.04 3.81 10.55
C ARG A 8 1.28 2.62 11.46
N TYR A 9 0.39 1.63 11.43
CA TYR A 9 0.44 0.46 12.31
C TYR A 9 1.78 -0.25 12.24
N VAL A 10 2.26 -0.57 11.03
CA VAL A 10 3.49 -1.35 10.86
C VAL A 10 4.76 -0.61 11.26
N SER A 11 4.68 0.71 11.43
CA SER A 11 5.76 1.56 11.94
C SER A 11 5.71 1.77 13.47
N MET A 12 4.78 1.13 14.19
CA MET A 12 4.59 1.31 15.64
C MET A 12 5.59 0.56 16.52
N ALA A 13 6.47 -0.26 15.94
CA ALA A 13 7.51 -0.99 16.65
C ALA A 13 8.77 -1.11 15.79
N SER A 14 9.89 -1.41 16.43
CA SER A 14 11.19 -1.58 15.78
C SER A 14 11.59 -3.06 15.72
N PRO A 15 12.02 -3.59 14.56
CA PRO A 15 12.03 -2.95 13.26
C PRO A 15 10.65 -2.84 12.61
N ASN A 16 9.64 -3.57 13.10
CA ASN A 16 8.28 -3.54 12.59
C ASN A 16 7.26 -3.92 13.67
N GLN A 17 6.03 -3.43 13.52
CA GLN A 17 4.88 -3.98 14.23
C GLN A 17 4.12 -4.95 13.31
N PHE A 18 4.13 -6.23 13.66
CA PHE A 18 3.48 -7.27 12.87
C PHE A 18 1.96 -7.31 13.08
N LEU A 19 1.23 -7.77 12.07
CA LEU A 19 -0.23 -7.97 12.14
C LEU A 19 -0.59 -9.23 12.94
N PHE A 20 0.29 -10.23 12.92
CA PHE A 20 0.14 -11.51 13.58
C PHE A 20 1.44 -11.90 14.31
N GLY A 21 1.29 -12.55 15.45
CA GLY A 21 2.39 -13.17 16.19
C GLY A 21 2.89 -14.45 15.53
N ASP A 22 4.01 -14.98 16.03
CA ASP A 22 4.56 -16.27 15.57
C ASP A 22 3.65 -17.47 15.89
N ASP A 23 2.66 -17.27 16.76
CA ASP A 23 1.62 -18.25 17.08
C ASP A 23 0.35 -18.07 16.23
N GLY A 24 0.38 -17.18 15.24
CA GLY A 24 -0.75 -16.91 14.35
C GLY A 24 -1.88 -16.09 15.00
N LYS A 25 -1.69 -15.55 16.20
CA LYS A 25 -2.69 -14.68 16.84
C LYS A 25 -2.62 -13.25 16.28
N PRO A 26 -3.76 -12.61 15.97
CA PRO A 26 -3.77 -11.20 15.60
C PRO A 26 -3.16 -10.33 16.70
N MET A 27 -2.33 -9.36 16.32
CA MET A 27 -1.69 -8.40 17.22
C MET A 27 -2.34 -7.01 17.19
N ILE A 28 -3.40 -6.84 16.39
CA ILE A 28 -4.03 -5.55 16.11
C ILE A 28 -4.77 -4.97 17.32
N ASN A 29 -5.25 -5.81 18.24
CA ASN A 29 -5.84 -5.38 19.51
C ASN A 29 -4.75 -5.27 20.58
N SER A 30 -3.89 -4.27 20.42
CA SER A 30 -2.77 -3.96 21.30
C SER A 30 -2.65 -2.45 21.51
N GLU A 31 -1.81 -2.00 22.44
CA GLU A 31 -1.52 -0.58 22.63
C GLU A 31 -1.06 0.09 21.31
N GLN A 32 -0.25 -0.60 20.50
CA GLN A 32 0.20 -0.14 19.19
C GLN A 32 -0.96 -0.02 18.20
N GLY A 33 -1.86 -1.00 18.16
CA GLY A 33 -3.02 -0.97 17.26
C GLY A 33 -4.05 0.10 17.62
N ILE A 34 -4.29 0.29 18.92
CA ILE A 34 -5.17 1.35 19.44
C ILE A 34 -4.56 2.72 19.12
N ALA A 35 -3.26 2.91 19.37
CA ALA A 35 -2.57 4.16 19.07
C ALA A 35 -2.55 4.49 17.57
N ALA A 36 -2.27 3.51 16.70
CA ALA A 36 -2.33 3.69 15.24
C ALA A 36 -3.74 4.08 14.77
N THR A 37 -4.78 3.50 15.38
CA THR A 37 -6.18 3.82 15.07
C THR A 37 -6.58 5.20 15.55
N ASN A 38 -6.15 5.60 16.75
CA ASN A 38 -6.34 6.95 17.26
C ASN A 38 -5.69 7.99 16.35
N GLU A 39 -4.45 7.76 15.91
CA GLU A 39 -3.76 8.65 14.97
C GLU A 39 -4.44 8.70 13.60
N TYR A 40 -4.92 7.55 13.11
CA TYR A 40 -5.67 7.46 11.87
C TYR A 40 -6.96 8.29 11.94
N VAL A 41 -7.75 8.14 13.00
CA VAL A 41 -8.99 8.91 13.23
C VAL A 41 -8.67 10.40 13.41
N ALA A 42 -7.67 10.74 14.22
CA ALA A 42 -7.27 12.13 14.46
C ALA A 42 -6.81 12.83 13.17
N SER A 43 -6.18 12.09 12.26
CA SER A 43 -5.71 12.66 10.99
C SER A 43 -6.83 13.25 10.13
N LEU A 44 -8.07 12.78 10.29
CA LEU A 44 -9.25 13.28 9.56
C LEU A 44 -9.44 14.79 9.71
N ALA A 45 -9.05 15.38 10.85
CA ALA A 45 -9.11 16.84 11.07
C ALA A 45 -8.25 17.66 10.09
N HIS A 46 -7.30 17.00 9.43
CA HIS A 46 -6.40 17.60 8.43
C HIS A 46 -6.74 17.21 6.99
N HIS A 47 -7.84 16.48 6.78
CA HIS A 47 -8.30 16.06 5.46
C HIS A 47 -9.40 16.97 4.93
N SER A 48 -9.71 16.82 3.63
CA SER A 48 -10.95 17.37 3.06
C SER A 48 -12.17 16.85 3.85
N PRO A 49 -13.22 17.68 4.05
CA PRO A 49 -14.48 17.23 4.67
C PRO A 49 -15.09 16.00 3.99
N ASP A 50 -14.88 15.87 2.68
CA ASP A 50 -15.43 14.78 1.88
C ASP A 50 -14.52 13.54 1.82
N ALA A 51 -13.35 13.56 2.46
CA ALA A 51 -12.33 12.51 2.29
C ALA A 51 -12.79 11.09 2.66
N ILE A 52 -13.82 10.96 3.52
CA ILE A 52 -14.38 9.65 3.90
C ILE A 52 -15.12 8.99 2.73
N SER A 53 -15.71 9.76 1.82
CA SER A 53 -16.48 9.23 0.68
C SER A 53 -15.64 9.00 -0.57
N TRP A 54 -14.35 9.34 -0.52
CA TRP A 54 -13.46 9.34 -1.68
C TRP A 54 -12.75 8.01 -1.89
N GLY A 55 -12.67 7.60 -3.15
CA GLY A 55 -11.66 6.68 -3.64
C GLY A 55 -10.43 7.42 -4.16
N TRP A 56 -9.53 6.67 -4.79
CA TRP A 56 -8.35 7.25 -5.44
C TRP A 56 -8.68 8.25 -6.57
N PRO A 57 -9.77 8.11 -7.38
CA PRO A 57 -10.06 9.08 -8.43
C PRO A 57 -10.39 10.46 -7.86
N GLU A 58 -11.23 10.52 -6.83
CA GLU A 58 -11.61 11.76 -6.17
C GLU A 58 -10.40 12.39 -5.46
N GLN A 59 -9.56 11.57 -4.81
CA GLN A 59 -8.30 12.00 -4.21
C GLN A 59 -7.38 12.66 -5.26
N TYR A 60 -7.21 12.04 -6.43
CA TYR A 60 -6.35 12.56 -7.50
C TYR A 60 -6.95 13.84 -8.08
N GLY A 61 -8.27 13.89 -8.28
CA GLY A 61 -8.96 15.09 -8.74
C GLY A 61 -8.82 16.27 -7.77
N ASN A 62 -8.91 16.02 -6.46
CA ASN A 62 -8.69 17.05 -5.43
C ASN A 62 -7.24 17.55 -5.44
N PHE A 63 -6.26 16.63 -5.47
CA PHE A 63 -4.84 17.00 -5.49
C PHE A 63 -4.46 17.75 -6.78
N ALA A 64 -4.99 17.33 -7.94
CA ALA A 64 -4.78 18.00 -9.23
C ALA A 64 -5.18 19.49 -9.21
N LYS A 65 -6.19 19.83 -8.40
CA LYS A 65 -6.68 21.21 -8.20
C LYS A 65 -5.95 21.97 -7.09
N GLY A 66 -4.92 21.38 -6.48
CA GLY A 66 -4.19 21.96 -5.35
C GLY A 66 -4.94 21.88 -4.02
N GLY A 67 -5.94 20.99 -3.90
CA GLY A 67 -6.77 20.84 -2.70
C GLY A 67 -6.07 20.17 -1.51
N ALA A 68 -4.82 19.73 -1.65
CA ALA A 68 -4.00 19.22 -0.57
C ALA A 68 -2.52 19.50 -0.82
N ALA A 69 -1.77 19.81 0.24
CA ALA A 69 -0.32 20.01 0.16
C ALA A 69 0.46 18.69 0.11
N MET A 70 -0.08 17.63 0.70
CA MET A 70 0.51 16.29 0.74
C MET A 70 -0.58 15.24 0.49
N THR A 71 -0.21 14.12 -0.12
CA THR A 71 -1.11 13.01 -0.40
C THR A 71 -0.36 11.69 -0.41
N CYS A 72 -0.95 10.63 0.15
CA CYS A 72 -0.43 9.27 0.01
C CYS A 72 -1.15 8.59 -1.15
N ALA A 73 -0.42 8.28 -2.22
CA ALA A 73 -0.99 7.86 -3.49
C ALA A 73 -0.25 6.66 -4.09
N PHE A 74 -0.81 6.06 -5.14
CA PHE A 74 -0.09 5.10 -5.96
C PHE A 74 1.05 5.79 -6.71
N SER A 75 2.06 5.02 -7.12
CA SER A 75 3.26 5.57 -7.78
C SER A 75 2.96 6.22 -9.15
N ASN A 76 1.80 5.96 -9.75
CA ASN A 76 1.39 6.62 -10.98
C ASN A 76 0.91 8.08 -10.82
N LEU A 77 0.81 8.64 -9.61
CA LEU A 77 0.29 10.00 -9.44
C LEU A 77 1.08 11.04 -10.25
N PRO A 78 2.43 11.11 -10.19
CA PRO A 78 3.17 12.07 -11.01
C PRO A 78 3.01 11.84 -12.52
N LYS A 79 2.88 10.59 -12.96
CA LYS A 79 2.59 10.27 -14.36
C LYS A 79 1.30 10.91 -14.87
N PHE A 80 0.27 10.97 -14.04
CA PHE A 80 -1.02 11.54 -14.42
C PHE A 80 -1.10 13.04 -14.18
N LEU A 81 -0.60 13.51 -13.04
CA LEU A 81 -0.84 14.87 -12.56
C LEU A 81 0.33 15.83 -12.83
N ASP A 82 1.55 15.32 -12.96
CA ASP A 82 2.70 16.11 -13.40
C ASP A 82 2.97 15.87 -14.89
N ASN A 83 1.95 16.05 -15.71
CA ASN A 83 2.01 15.76 -17.14
C ASN A 83 1.54 16.99 -17.92
N ALA A 84 2.42 17.58 -18.72
CA ALA A 84 2.11 18.76 -19.53
C ALA A 84 0.94 18.55 -20.52
N GLY A 85 0.62 17.29 -20.86
CA GLY A 85 -0.55 16.90 -21.63
C GLY A 85 -1.87 16.96 -20.85
N ASN A 86 -1.83 16.87 -19.51
CA ASN A 86 -2.99 17.00 -18.64
C ASN A 86 -3.26 18.49 -18.34
N LYS A 87 -4.15 19.10 -19.14
CA LYS A 87 -4.51 20.52 -18.99
C LYS A 87 -5.36 20.83 -17.77
N ASP A 88 -5.94 19.82 -17.14
CA ASP A 88 -6.79 19.97 -15.96
C ASP A 88 -5.96 19.94 -14.65
N SER A 89 -4.67 19.62 -14.71
CA SER A 89 -3.79 19.59 -13.55
C SER A 89 -3.14 20.95 -13.27
N ALA A 90 -3.59 21.61 -12.19
CA ALA A 90 -3.01 22.86 -11.68
C ALA A 90 -1.67 22.64 -10.94
N VAL A 91 -1.27 21.39 -10.71
CA VAL A 91 -0.05 20.99 -10.00
C VAL A 91 1.08 20.52 -10.92
N THR A 92 0.90 20.59 -12.24
CA THR A 92 1.97 20.31 -13.21
C THR A 92 3.23 21.14 -12.91
N GLY A 93 4.39 20.48 -12.83
CA GLY A 93 5.69 21.05 -12.48
C GLY A 93 5.87 21.40 -11.00
N LYS A 94 4.93 21.02 -10.13
CA LYS A 94 4.92 21.38 -8.69
C LYS A 94 4.94 20.16 -7.77
N ILE A 95 4.97 18.94 -8.32
CA ILE A 95 4.87 17.73 -7.52
C ILE A 95 6.27 17.29 -7.07
N GLY A 96 6.40 17.06 -5.76
CA GLY A 96 7.56 16.39 -5.16
C GLY A 96 7.25 14.96 -4.78
N SER A 97 8.27 14.20 -4.39
CA SER A 97 8.11 12.87 -3.79
C SER A 97 9.06 12.72 -2.62
N MET A 98 8.59 12.02 -1.60
CA MET A 98 9.35 11.76 -0.37
C MET A 98 9.18 10.30 0.04
N LEU A 99 10.12 9.82 0.85
CA LEU A 99 9.98 8.54 1.52
C LEU A 99 8.72 8.54 2.41
N PRO A 100 8.13 7.36 2.68
CA PRO A 100 6.99 7.26 3.57
C PRO A 100 7.30 7.93 4.93
N PRO A 101 6.32 8.60 5.54
CA PRO A 101 6.50 9.09 6.90
C PRO A 101 6.76 7.91 7.85
N GLY A 102 7.40 8.20 8.96
CA GLY A 102 7.75 7.19 9.95
C GLY A 102 7.64 7.71 11.37
N ARG A 103 8.13 6.90 12.30
CA ARG A 103 8.17 7.19 13.73
C ARG A 103 9.58 7.00 14.26
N GLU A 104 10.01 7.87 15.16
CA GLU A 104 11.22 7.65 15.94
C GLU A 104 10.97 6.62 17.06
N ILE A 105 11.78 5.55 17.08
CA ILE A 105 11.83 4.53 18.15
C ILE A 105 13.31 4.24 18.42
N ASP A 106 13.73 4.36 19.68
CA ASP A 106 15.10 4.08 20.12
C ASP A 106 16.19 4.80 19.29
N GLY A 107 15.95 6.07 18.94
CA GLY A 107 16.89 6.89 18.16
C GLY A 107 17.02 6.49 16.69
N LYS A 108 16.04 5.75 16.15
CA LYS A 108 15.95 5.36 14.74
C LYS A 108 14.58 5.72 14.16
N LEU A 109 14.54 6.12 12.89
CA LEU A 109 13.31 6.36 12.16
C LEU A 109 12.81 5.05 11.55
N ILE A 110 11.65 4.58 12.02
CA ILE A 110 10.90 3.46 11.47
C ILE A 110 9.94 4.01 10.41
N SER A 111 10.34 3.93 9.15
CA SER A 111 9.56 4.40 8.00
C SER A 111 9.14 3.21 7.16
N ARG A 112 7.83 2.99 7.01
CA ARG A 112 7.27 1.88 6.23
C ARG A 112 6.23 2.36 5.24
N SER A 113 6.30 1.79 4.04
CA SER A 113 5.20 1.88 3.07
C SER A 113 4.51 0.53 2.93
N VAL A 114 3.40 0.53 2.24
CA VAL A 114 2.64 -0.66 1.89
C VAL A 114 2.42 -0.63 0.38
N LEU A 115 2.83 -1.69 -0.31
CA LEU A 115 2.50 -1.86 -1.73
C LEU A 115 1.15 -2.57 -1.82
N TRP A 116 0.16 -1.82 -2.28
CA TRP A 116 -1.18 -2.29 -2.59
C TRP A 116 -1.56 -1.71 -3.95
N PHE A 117 -2.05 -2.45 -4.95
CA PHE A 117 -2.18 -3.90 -5.09
C PHE A 117 -1.17 -4.39 -6.15
N SER A 118 -0.69 -5.64 -6.05
CA SER A 118 0.05 -6.27 -7.16
C SER A 118 -0.92 -6.92 -8.15
N LEU A 119 -0.81 -6.58 -9.43
CA LEU A 119 -1.53 -7.27 -10.50
C LEU A 119 -0.65 -8.35 -11.11
N THR A 120 -1.16 -9.59 -11.14
CA THR A 120 -0.43 -10.75 -11.66
C THR A 120 -1.27 -11.47 -12.73
N GLY A 121 -0.66 -11.77 -13.88
CA GLY A 121 -1.25 -12.64 -14.89
C GLY A 121 -0.97 -14.10 -14.58
N MET A 122 -1.98 -14.97 -14.73
CA MET A 122 -1.86 -16.41 -14.45
C MET A 122 -2.46 -17.23 -15.59
N VAL A 123 -1.88 -18.40 -15.86
CA VAL A 123 -2.44 -19.38 -16.81
C VAL A 123 -3.38 -20.32 -16.06
N SER A 124 -4.64 -20.36 -16.48
CA SER A 124 -5.61 -21.31 -15.91
C SER A 124 -5.21 -22.76 -16.20
N SER A 125 -5.27 -23.61 -15.18
CA SER A 125 -5.06 -25.06 -15.32
C SER A 125 -6.09 -25.75 -16.23
N GLN A 126 -7.22 -25.07 -16.50
CA GLN A 126 -8.32 -25.57 -17.33
C GLN A 126 -8.30 -24.99 -18.76
N SER A 127 -7.36 -24.10 -19.08
CA SER A 127 -7.29 -23.50 -20.42
C SER A 127 -6.98 -24.56 -21.48
N LYS A 128 -7.63 -24.48 -22.64
CA LYS A 128 -7.28 -25.31 -23.82
C LYS A 128 -6.05 -24.79 -24.58
N ASN A 129 -5.58 -23.59 -24.25
CA ASN A 129 -4.49 -22.88 -24.94
C ASN A 129 -3.42 -22.41 -23.94
N GLN A 130 -2.98 -23.29 -23.04
CA GLN A 130 -2.05 -22.94 -21.96
C GLN A 130 -0.72 -22.38 -22.49
N GLU A 131 -0.16 -22.99 -23.53
CA GLU A 131 1.11 -22.55 -24.13
C GLU A 131 1.00 -21.14 -24.74
N VAL A 132 -0.06 -20.86 -25.51
CA VAL A 132 -0.29 -19.53 -26.09
C VAL A 132 -0.50 -18.48 -25.00
N ALA A 133 -1.28 -18.79 -23.97
CA ALA A 133 -1.47 -17.89 -22.83
C ALA A 133 -0.14 -17.62 -22.10
N TYR A 134 0.68 -18.64 -21.90
CA TYR A 134 1.99 -18.52 -21.29
C TYR A 134 2.94 -17.64 -22.13
N LEU A 135 3.00 -17.84 -23.45
CA LEU A 135 3.80 -17.02 -24.35
C LEU A 135 3.33 -15.55 -24.39
N LEU A 136 2.01 -15.31 -24.34
CA LEU A 136 1.47 -13.97 -24.24
C LEU A 136 1.91 -13.29 -22.93
N LEU A 137 1.81 -13.98 -21.80
CA LEU A 137 2.25 -13.43 -20.50
C LEU A 137 3.76 -13.18 -20.47
N GLN A 138 4.57 -14.04 -21.09
CA GLN A 138 6.01 -13.78 -21.25
C GLN A 138 6.27 -12.53 -22.09
N TRP A 139 5.55 -12.36 -23.21
CA TRP A 139 5.71 -11.18 -24.06
C TRP A 139 5.31 -9.90 -23.32
N LEU A 140 4.14 -9.89 -22.68
CA LEU A 140 3.66 -8.77 -21.86
C LEU A 140 4.63 -8.45 -20.72
N GLY A 141 5.15 -9.47 -20.07
CA GLY A 141 6.11 -9.37 -18.97
C GLY A 141 7.57 -9.25 -19.40
N SER A 142 7.87 -9.06 -20.69
CA SER A 142 9.25 -8.86 -21.17
C SER A 142 9.76 -7.45 -20.84
N ALA A 143 11.08 -7.26 -20.74
CA ALA A 143 11.68 -6.00 -20.28
C ALA A 143 11.14 -4.80 -21.07
N ARG A 144 11.27 -4.87 -22.40
CA ARG A 144 10.87 -3.82 -23.33
C ARG A 144 9.36 -3.55 -23.37
N ILE A 145 8.55 -4.61 -23.45
CA ILE A 145 7.10 -4.45 -23.64
C ILE A 145 6.47 -3.85 -22.40
N TYR A 146 6.81 -4.38 -21.23
CA TYR A 146 6.23 -3.86 -20.00
C TYR A 146 6.70 -2.43 -19.70
N ALA A 147 7.97 -2.08 -19.94
CA ALA A 147 8.43 -0.69 -19.79
C ALA A 147 7.64 0.27 -20.69
N TRP A 148 7.38 -0.11 -21.94
CA TRP A 148 6.50 0.64 -22.85
C TRP A 148 5.07 0.75 -22.32
N MET A 149 4.51 -0.33 -21.75
CA MET A 149 3.16 -0.33 -21.16
C MET A 149 3.08 0.54 -19.91
N SER A 150 4.04 0.46 -18.99
CA SER A 150 4.10 1.27 -17.77
C SER A 150 4.21 2.75 -18.10
N ALA A 151 5.09 3.09 -19.05
CA ALA A 151 5.33 4.47 -19.46
C ALA A 151 4.23 5.07 -20.35
N ASN A 152 3.19 4.32 -20.69
CA ASN A 152 2.01 4.87 -21.34
C ASN A 152 1.37 5.92 -20.41
N PRO A 153 1.24 7.20 -20.83
CA PRO A 153 0.73 8.27 -19.97
C PRO A 153 -0.73 8.07 -19.55
N GLY A 154 -1.50 7.24 -20.26
CA GLY A 154 -2.87 6.83 -19.87
C GLY A 154 -2.95 5.42 -19.27
N GLY A 155 -1.82 4.72 -19.12
CA GLY A 155 -1.78 3.37 -18.57
C GLY A 155 -1.76 3.35 -17.05
N TYR A 156 -2.25 2.26 -16.45
CA TYR A 156 -2.33 2.09 -14.98
C TYR A 156 -1.29 1.12 -14.41
N LEU A 157 -0.39 0.60 -15.26
CA LEU A 157 0.68 -0.29 -14.83
C LEU A 157 1.85 0.50 -14.28
N ASP A 158 2.32 0.10 -13.11
CA ASP A 158 3.47 0.68 -12.42
C ASP A 158 4.75 -0.12 -12.70
N PRO A 159 5.93 0.52 -12.69
CA PRO A 159 7.20 -0.20 -12.84
C PRO A 159 7.42 -1.17 -11.67
N PHE A 160 7.80 -2.42 -11.97
CA PHE A 160 8.03 -3.44 -10.93
C PHE A 160 9.40 -4.13 -11.02
N ARG A 161 10.17 -3.93 -12.10
CA ARG A 161 11.52 -4.51 -12.26
C ARG A 161 12.58 -3.43 -12.22
N LEU A 162 13.80 -3.82 -11.81
CA LEU A 162 14.96 -2.93 -11.81
C LEU A 162 15.19 -2.24 -13.17
N SER A 163 14.97 -2.96 -14.28
CA SER A 163 15.06 -2.40 -15.63
C SER A 163 14.07 -1.26 -15.86
N ASP A 164 12.86 -1.37 -15.30
CA ASP A 164 11.79 -0.38 -15.49
C ASP A 164 12.15 0.94 -14.79
N PHE A 165 12.69 0.87 -13.57
CA PHE A 165 13.14 2.06 -12.82
C PHE A 165 14.27 2.84 -13.52
N SER A 166 15.07 2.16 -14.34
CA SER A 166 16.15 2.75 -15.13
C SER A 166 15.75 3.09 -16.56
N ASP A 167 14.58 2.64 -17.03
CA ASP A 167 14.18 2.81 -18.43
C ASP A 167 13.94 4.30 -18.74
N PRO A 168 14.53 4.86 -19.81
CA PRO A 168 14.40 6.28 -20.13
C PRO A 168 12.94 6.73 -20.35
N LEU A 169 12.10 5.89 -20.93
CA LEU A 169 10.70 6.23 -21.19
C LEU A 169 9.90 6.22 -19.88
N VAL A 170 10.13 5.22 -19.01
CA VAL A 170 9.52 5.19 -17.67
C VAL A 170 9.96 6.40 -16.85
N ARG A 171 11.26 6.71 -16.81
CA ARG A 171 11.78 7.87 -16.07
C ARG A 171 11.32 9.21 -16.64
N GLN A 172 11.02 9.28 -17.94
CA GLN A 172 10.41 10.46 -18.53
C GLN A 172 8.94 10.60 -18.08
N THR A 173 8.16 9.52 -18.17
CA THR A 173 6.72 9.55 -17.88
C THR A 173 6.42 9.68 -16.38
N TYR A 174 7.12 8.91 -15.53
CA TYR A 174 6.95 8.96 -14.07
C TYR A 174 7.78 10.04 -13.39
N HIS A 175 8.70 10.66 -14.13
CA HIS A 175 9.74 11.57 -13.66
C HIS A 175 10.88 10.90 -12.88
N ALA A 176 12.10 11.29 -13.21
CA ALA A 176 13.32 10.78 -12.58
C ALA A 176 13.32 11.02 -11.05
N TYR A 177 12.90 12.22 -10.60
CA TYR A 177 12.83 12.55 -9.17
C TYR A 177 11.92 11.60 -8.39
N HIS A 178 10.86 11.11 -9.03
CA HIS A 178 9.90 10.22 -8.38
C HIS A 178 10.40 8.77 -8.41
N MET A 179 10.93 8.31 -9.53
CA MET A 179 11.41 6.92 -9.68
C MET A 179 12.53 6.56 -8.72
N ASP A 180 13.40 7.52 -8.41
CA ASP A 180 14.46 7.31 -7.42
C ASP A 180 13.86 7.13 -6.01
N VAL A 181 12.85 7.91 -5.64
CA VAL A 181 12.13 7.79 -4.37
C VAL A 181 11.31 6.50 -4.29
N VAL A 182 10.64 6.10 -5.37
CA VAL A 182 9.85 4.86 -5.40
C VAL A 182 10.77 3.65 -5.19
N ARG A 183 11.93 3.63 -5.84
CA ARG A 183 12.93 2.56 -5.64
C ARG A 183 13.36 2.45 -4.17
N GLU A 184 13.63 3.59 -3.52
CA GLU A 184 13.96 3.61 -2.09
C GLU A 184 12.77 3.24 -1.19
N THR A 185 11.55 3.57 -1.60
CA THR A 185 10.32 3.19 -0.89
C THR A 185 10.06 1.69 -0.96
N VAL A 186 10.40 1.01 -2.07
CA VAL A 186 10.29 -0.45 -2.19
C VAL A 186 11.10 -1.17 -1.11
N ALA A 187 12.30 -0.68 -0.79
CA ALA A 187 13.13 -1.25 0.28
C ALA A 187 12.53 -1.10 1.70
N ARG A 188 11.50 -0.26 1.85
CA ARG A 188 10.76 0.00 3.10
C ARG A 188 9.34 -0.56 3.08
N THR A 189 9.00 -1.33 2.06
CA THR A 189 7.64 -1.87 1.91
C THR A 189 7.43 -3.09 2.78
N VAL A 190 6.37 -3.09 3.58
CA VAL A 190 5.84 -4.30 4.22
C VAL A 190 4.81 -4.96 3.30
N PRO A 191 4.78 -6.30 3.19
CA PRO A 191 3.69 -6.98 2.51
C PRO A 191 2.40 -6.87 3.34
N THR A 192 1.28 -6.60 2.67
CA THR A 192 -0.05 -6.76 3.29
C THR A 192 -0.37 -8.24 3.50
N ILE A 193 -1.53 -8.51 4.10
CA ILE A 193 -2.12 -9.85 4.10
C ILE A 193 -2.37 -10.27 2.64
N ASN A 194 -1.53 -11.15 2.12
CA ASN A 194 -1.58 -11.67 0.74
C ASN A 194 -1.78 -13.20 0.70
N TYR A 195 -2.21 -13.77 1.81
CA TYR A 195 -2.42 -15.19 2.02
C TYR A 195 -3.92 -15.52 2.19
N PRO A 196 -4.32 -16.82 2.23
CA PRO A 196 -5.73 -17.21 2.22
C PRO A 196 -6.57 -16.48 3.27
N GLY A 197 -7.69 -15.91 2.82
CA GLY A 197 -8.57 -15.07 3.65
C GLY A 197 -8.28 -13.56 3.56
N ALA A 198 -7.27 -13.12 2.79
CA ALA A 198 -6.87 -11.71 2.65
C ALA A 198 -8.03 -10.72 2.54
N THR A 199 -8.94 -10.92 1.59
CA THR A 199 -10.11 -10.04 1.41
C THR A 199 -10.97 -9.96 2.66
N ALA A 200 -11.22 -11.08 3.34
CA ALA A 200 -12.02 -11.10 4.55
C ALA A 200 -11.32 -10.36 5.71
N PHE A 201 -10.00 -10.52 5.85
CA PHE A 201 -9.23 -9.79 6.85
C PHE A 201 -9.27 -8.27 6.60
N HIS A 202 -9.07 -7.85 5.35
CA HIS A 202 -9.12 -6.44 4.98
C HIS A 202 -10.50 -5.84 5.15
N ASN A 203 -11.58 -6.54 4.76
CA ASN A 203 -12.94 -6.05 4.95
C ASN A 203 -13.27 -5.86 6.43
N ALA A 204 -12.93 -6.86 7.28
CA ALA A 204 -13.16 -6.76 8.73
C ALA A 204 -12.42 -5.57 9.35
N LEU A 205 -11.20 -5.27 8.90
CA LEU A 205 -10.45 -4.10 9.33
C LEU A 205 -11.10 -2.80 8.83
N ASP A 206 -11.40 -2.72 7.53
CA ASP A 206 -11.93 -1.51 6.90
C ASP A 206 -13.28 -1.10 7.50
N GLU A 207 -14.19 -2.05 7.70
CA GLU A 207 -15.50 -1.81 8.34
C GLU A 207 -15.35 -1.22 9.75
N ASN A 208 -14.42 -1.75 10.55
CA ASN A 208 -14.17 -1.24 11.90
C ASN A 208 -13.46 0.12 11.90
N LEU A 209 -12.54 0.35 10.97
CA LEU A 209 -11.92 1.67 10.80
C LEU A 209 -12.93 2.73 10.35
N MET A 210 -13.86 2.37 9.45
CA MET A 210 -14.94 3.26 9.03
C MET A 210 -15.90 3.57 10.18
N ALA A 211 -16.21 2.58 11.03
CA ALA A 211 -17.00 2.80 12.24
C ALA A 211 -16.27 3.73 13.24
N ALA A 212 -14.95 3.62 13.36
CA ALA A 212 -14.15 4.53 14.19
C ALA A 212 -14.11 5.96 13.62
N LEU A 213 -13.92 6.11 12.29
CA LEU A 213 -13.91 7.40 11.60
C LEU A 213 -15.23 8.15 11.74
N THR A 214 -16.34 7.43 11.70
CA THR A 214 -17.70 7.98 11.87
C THR A 214 -18.13 8.09 13.35
N LYS A 215 -17.22 7.79 14.29
CA LYS A 215 -17.43 7.82 15.74
C LYS A 215 -18.51 6.85 16.25
N ALA A 216 -18.88 5.85 15.45
CA ALA A 216 -19.77 4.76 15.86
C ALA A 216 -19.08 3.76 16.79
N LYS A 217 -17.74 3.71 16.79
CA LYS A 217 -16.90 2.92 17.71
C LYS A 217 -15.74 3.77 18.22
N THR A 218 -15.23 3.43 19.41
CA THR A 218 -13.90 3.90 19.82
C THR A 218 -12.81 3.08 19.12
N SER A 219 -11.57 3.56 19.13
CA SER A 219 -10.42 2.81 18.59
C SER A 219 -10.24 1.45 19.27
N GLU A 220 -10.41 1.40 20.59
CA GLU A 220 -10.34 0.16 21.38
C GLU A 220 -11.39 -0.84 20.93
N GLN A 221 -12.64 -0.40 20.78
CA GLN A 221 -13.72 -1.27 20.31
C GLN A 221 -13.47 -1.73 18.87
N ALA A 222 -13.05 -0.83 17.98
CA ALA A 222 -12.75 -1.16 16.59
C ALA A 222 -11.64 -2.22 16.47
N MET A 223 -10.56 -2.11 17.26
CA MET A 223 -9.47 -3.07 17.23
C MET A 223 -9.84 -4.41 17.88
N ALA A 224 -10.60 -4.39 18.99
CA ALA A 224 -11.11 -5.61 19.62
C ALA A 224 -12.06 -6.39 18.70
N ASP A 225 -12.98 -5.70 18.03
CA ASP A 225 -13.91 -6.32 17.09
C ASP A 225 -13.17 -6.85 15.84
N THR A 226 -12.17 -6.12 15.35
CA THR A 226 -11.31 -6.59 14.24
C THR A 226 -10.57 -7.87 14.62
N GLU A 227 -9.95 -7.92 15.80
CA GLU A 227 -9.29 -9.13 16.29
C GLU A 227 -10.26 -10.31 16.39
N ALA A 228 -11.47 -10.09 16.91
CA ALA A 228 -12.48 -11.13 17.04
C ALA A 228 -12.87 -11.71 15.67
N GLU A 229 -13.08 -10.86 14.66
CA GLU A 229 -13.36 -11.29 13.28
C GLU A 229 -12.17 -12.01 12.65
N TRP A 230 -10.95 -11.51 12.86
CA TRP A 230 -9.74 -12.15 12.35
C TRP A 230 -9.56 -13.55 12.94
N LYS A 231 -9.82 -13.76 14.24
CA LYS A 231 -9.81 -15.09 14.87
C LYS A 231 -10.84 -16.05 14.22
N LYS A 232 -12.01 -15.56 13.81
CA LYS A 232 -13.00 -16.37 13.07
C LYS A 232 -12.50 -16.73 11.66
N ILE A 233 -11.88 -15.79 10.97
CA ILE A 233 -11.31 -16.01 9.63
C ILE A 233 -10.19 -17.05 9.70
N VAL A 234 -9.29 -16.94 10.69
CA VAL A 234 -8.22 -17.90 10.96
C VAL A 234 -8.78 -19.33 11.06
N ARG A 235 -9.78 -19.54 11.92
CA ARG A 235 -10.43 -20.85 12.10
C ARG A 235 -11.04 -21.40 10.83
N ARG A 236 -11.65 -20.55 10.00
CA ARG A 236 -12.28 -20.95 8.73
C ARG A 236 -11.27 -21.29 7.64
N THR A 237 -10.14 -20.59 7.59
CA THR A 237 -9.06 -20.82 6.63
C THR A 237 -8.25 -22.07 6.96
N GLY A 238 -8.08 -22.36 8.25
CA GLY A 238 -7.24 -23.43 8.79
C GLY A 238 -5.94 -22.87 9.37
N GLU A 239 -5.73 -23.13 10.66
CA GLU A 239 -4.65 -22.54 11.46
C GLU A 239 -3.26 -22.89 10.93
N ASP A 240 -3.00 -24.17 10.64
CA ASP A 240 -1.68 -24.62 10.17
C ASP A 240 -1.24 -23.94 8.86
N LYS A 241 -2.17 -23.85 7.89
CA LYS A 241 -1.93 -23.19 6.59
C LYS A 241 -1.66 -21.70 6.78
N LEU A 242 -2.37 -21.07 7.72
CA LEU A 242 -2.21 -19.66 7.99
C LEU A 242 -0.88 -19.38 8.70
N LEU A 243 -0.47 -20.24 9.63
CA LEU A 243 0.77 -20.11 10.38
C LEU A 243 1.99 -20.14 9.46
N GLU A 244 2.02 -21.11 8.53
CA GLU A 244 3.08 -21.20 7.51
C GLU A 244 3.11 -19.95 6.62
N ALA A 245 1.93 -19.47 6.19
CA ALA A 245 1.83 -18.28 5.36
C ALA A 245 2.23 -16.99 6.10
N ILE A 246 1.88 -16.86 7.39
CA ILE A 246 2.29 -15.73 8.24
C ILE A 246 3.81 -15.73 8.40
N LYS A 247 4.41 -16.88 8.70
CA LYS A 247 5.86 -17.00 8.84
C LYS A 247 6.57 -16.59 7.54
N THR A 248 6.14 -17.12 6.41
CA THR A 248 6.68 -16.78 5.08
C THR A 248 6.49 -15.30 4.76
N ASN A 249 5.32 -14.74 5.10
CA ASN A 249 5.05 -13.32 4.89
C ASN A 249 6.01 -12.44 5.73
N LYS A 250 6.24 -12.78 7.00
CA LYS A 250 7.15 -12.05 7.90
C LYS A 250 8.61 -12.03 7.42
N GLU A 251 9.08 -13.07 6.74
CA GLU A 251 10.43 -13.13 6.15
C GLU A 251 10.65 -12.04 5.08
N ALA A 252 9.58 -11.56 4.45
CA ALA A 252 9.64 -10.50 3.45
C ALA A 252 9.57 -9.08 4.05
N TRP A 253 9.42 -8.93 5.38
CA TRP A 253 9.34 -7.60 6.00
C TRP A 253 10.74 -6.97 6.09
N PRO A 254 10.87 -5.68 5.75
CA PRO A 254 12.15 -4.99 5.74
C PRO A 254 12.64 -4.74 7.16
N THR A 255 13.96 -4.77 7.34
CA THR A 255 14.62 -4.44 8.62
C THR A 255 15.34 -3.10 8.57
N VAL A 256 15.16 -2.33 7.49
CA VAL A 256 15.82 -1.02 7.29
C VAL A 256 15.38 -0.05 8.39
N LEU A 257 16.35 0.58 9.05
CA LEU A 257 16.15 1.62 10.06
C LEU A 257 16.88 2.87 9.60
N ASP A 258 16.17 3.98 9.47
CA ASP A 258 16.76 5.23 9.01
C ASP A 258 17.36 6.02 10.18
N PRO A 259 18.42 6.82 9.96
CA PRO A 259 18.90 7.76 10.97
C PRO A 259 17.86 8.86 11.22
N ILE A 260 17.87 9.42 12.43
CA ILE A 260 17.18 10.69 12.70
C ILE A 260 18.01 11.80 12.06
N VAL A 261 17.38 12.59 11.18
CA VAL A 261 17.99 13.72 10.47
C VAL A 261 17.64 15.02 11.17
#